data_AF-A0A0M8ZRB2-F1
#
_entry.id   AF-A0A0M8ZRB2-F1
#
_cell.length_a   1.000
_cell.length_b   1.000
_cell.length_c   1.000
_cell.angle_alpha   90.00
_cell.angle_beta   90.00
_cell.angle_gamma   90.00
#
_symmetry.space_group_name_H-M   'P 1'
#
loop_
_entity.id
_entity.type
_entity.pdbx_description
1 polymer ?
#
loop_
_entity_poly.entity_id
_entity_poly.type
_entity_poly.pdbx_seq_one_letter_code
_entity_poly.pdbx_strand_id
1 'polypeptide(L)'
;EENKVHFRHLMLFFYRKGKNATQERTVRKWFARFKDGDFNFKDQERPGRPSTKDEDQIKTLIENNPRYTTRKLAEMLNMSKSTIHEHFVKPF
;
A
#
# COMPACT_ATOMS: atom_id res chain seq x y z
N GLU A 1 10.34 -13.42 4.15
CA GLU A 1 9.60 -13.50 2.86
C GLU A 1 9.55 -14.91 2.28
N GLU A 2 10.65 -15.67 2.27
CA GLU A 2 10.66 -17.07 1.78
C GLU A 2 9.63 -17.99 2.43
N ASN A 3 9.47 -17.92 3.76
CA ASN A 3 8.48 -18.75 4.47
C ASN A 3 7.05 -18.52 3.95
N LYS A 4 6.68 -17.27 3.63
CA LYS A 4 5.34 -16.94 3.10
C LYS A 4 5.15 -17.52 1.70
N VAL A 5 6.18 -17.44 0.86
CA VAL A 5 6.17 -18.02 -0.50
C VAL A 5 6.04 -19.54 -0.43
N HIS A 6 6.77 -20.18 0.50
CA HIS A 6 6.67 -21.62 0.74
C HIS A 6 5.22 -22.04 1.09
N PHE A 7 4.55 -21.32 2.00
CA PHE A 7 3.14 -21.58 2.32
C PHE A 7 2.22 -21.42 1.12
N ARG A 8 2.46 -20.43 0.24
CA ARG A 8 1.65 -20.23 -0.98
C ARG A 8 1.81 -21.38 -1.97
N HIS A 9 3.03 -21.91 -2.13
CA HIS A 9 3.28 -23.10 -2.94
C HIS A 9 2.54 -24.33 -2.39
N LEU A 10 2.57 -24.52 -1.08
CA LEU A 10 1.82 -25.59 -0.43
C LEU A 10 0.31 -25.46 -0.68
N MET A 11 -0.23 -24.24 -0.61
CA MET A 11 -1.64 -23.98 -0.95
C MET A 11 -1.95 -24.30 -2.42
N LEU A 12 -1.09 -23.91 -3.38
CA LEU A 12 -1.29 -24.25 -4.79
C LEU A 12 -1.28 -25.77 -5.01
N PHE A 13 -0.37 -26.49 -4.34
CA PHE A 13 -0.32 -27.95 -4.40
C PHE A 13 -1.66 -28.58 -3.94
N PHE A 14 -2.19 -28.12 -2.81
CA PHE A 14 -3.48 -28.60 -2.31
C PHE A 14 -4.65 -28.23 -3.21
N TYR A 15 -4.65 -27.02 -3.77
CA TYR A 15 -5.64 -26.56 -4.74
C TYR A 15 -5.69 -27.49 -5.96
N ARG A 16 -4.53 -27.81 -6.56
CA ARG A 16 -4.42 -28.72 -7.71
C ARG A 16 -4.83 -30.15 -7.38
N LYS A 17 -4.62 -30.60 -6.14
CA LYS A 17 -5.05 -31.92 -5.64
C LYS A 17 -6.57 -31.98 -5.33
N GLY A 18 -7.32 -30.89 -5.53
CA GLY A 18 -8.76 -30.84 -5.21
C GLY A 18 -9.06 -30.90 -3.72
N LYS A 19 -8.07 -30.61 -2.86
CA LYS A 19 -8.23 -30.66 -1.39
C LYS A 19 -8.67 -29.31 -0.87
N ASN A 20 -9.83 -29.29 -0.20
CA ASN A 20 -10.37 -28.10 0.44
C ASN A 20 -9.72 -27.89 1.82
N ALA A 21 -8.85 -26.89 1.93
CA ALA A 21 -8.34 -26.40 3.21
C ALA A 21 -9.22 -25.21 3.66
N THR A 22 -10.35 -25.50 4.28
CA THR A 22 -11.49 -24.56 4.34
C THR A 22 -11.65 -23.75 5.62
N GLN A 23 -10.77 -23.86 6.62
CA GLN A 23 -10.98 -23.16 7.89
C GLN A 23 -10.31 -21.79 7.98
N GLU A 24 -9.19 -21.56 7.29
CA GLU A 24 -8.45 -20.30 7.42
C GLU A 24 -8.86 -19.26 6.35
N ARG A 25 -9.09 -18.01 6.78
CA ARG A 25 -9.44 -16.89 5.89
C ARG A 25 -8.37 -16.66 4.80
N THR A 26 -7.10 -16.83 5.14
CA THR A 26 -5.97 -16.66 4.22
C THR A 26 -6.03 -17.69 3.10
N VAL A 27 -6.27 -18.96 3.43
CA VAL A 27 -6.36 -20.06 2.46
C VAL A 27 -7.53 -19.83 1.50
N ARG A 28 -8.69 -19.44 2.01
CA ARG A 28 -9.86 -19.12 1.18
C ARG A 28 -9.57 -18.01 0.16
N LYS A 29 -8.88 -16.94 0.58
CA LYS A 29 -8.47 -15.84 -0.32
C LYS A 29 -7.53 -16.34 -1.43
N TRP A 30 -6.53 -17.16 -1.08
CA TRP A 30 -5.62 -17.73 -2.07
C TRP A 30 -6.33 -18.66 -3.05
N PHE A 31 -7.22 -19.52 -2.57
CA PHE A 31 -8.01 -20.40 -3.43
C PHE A 31 -8.93 -19.63 -4.37
N ALA A 32 -9.48 -18.49 -3.94
CA ALA A 32 -10.25 -17.60 -4.81
C ALA A 32 -9.37 -17.02 -5.93
N ARG A 33 -8.15 -16.56 -5.62
CA ARG A 33 -7.19 -16.08 -6.64
C ARG A 33 -6.82 -17.17 -7.64
N PHE A 34 -6.58 -18.39 -7.17
CA PHE A 34 -6.26 -19.52 -8.06
C PHE A 34 -7.44 -19.92 -8.96
N LYS A 35 -8.69 -19.74 -8.51
CA LYS A 35 -9.88 -19.92 -9.36
C LYS A 35 -9.98 -18.86 -10.45
N ASP A 36 -9.51 -17.64 -10.16
CA ASP A 36 -9.43 -16.53 -11.11
C ASP A 36 -8.21 -16.65 -12.07
N GLY A 37 -7.40 -17.70 -11.92
CA GLY A 37 -6.20 -17.93 -12.74
C GLY A 37 -4.96 -17.14 -12.30
N ASP A 38 -5.03 -16.43 -11.16
CA ASP A 38 -3.90 -15.68 -10.60
C ASP A 38 -3.02 -16.60 -9.73
N PHE A 39 -1.88 -17.00 -10.30
CA PHE A 39 -0.86 -17.83 -9.63
C PHE A 39 0.37 -17.03 -9.17
N ASN A 40 0.28 -15.70 -9.11
CA ASN A 40 1.42 -14.88 -8.69
C ASN A 40 1.63 -14.97 -7.18
N PHE A 41 2.79 -15.50 -6.79
CA PHE A 41 3.19 -15.66 -5.39
C PHE A 41 3.96 -14.49 -4.82
N LYS A 42 4.29 -13.47 -5.62
CA LYS A 42 4.90 -12.24 -5.11
C LYS A 42 3.83 -11.35 -4.51
N ASP A 43 4.18 -10.65 -3.43
CA ASP A 43 3.36 -9.54 -2.99
C ASP A 43 3.36 -8.49 -4.11
N GLN A 44 2.17 -8.17 -4.62
CA GLN A 44 2.03 -7.00 -5.48
C GLN A 44 2.38 -5.77 -4.66
N GLU A 45 2.91 -4.74 -5.33
CA GLU A 45 3.03 -3.43 -4.71
C GLU A 45 1.68 -3.08 -4.10
N ARG A 46 1.69 -2.91 -2.78
CA ARG A 46 0.49 -2.48 -2.09
C ARG A 46 0.26 -1.07 -2.60
N PRO A 47 -0.92 -0.75 -3.15
CA PRO A 47 -1.27 0.64 -3.32
C PRO A 47 -1.17 1.27 -1.93
N GLY A 48 -0.13 2.08 -1.74
CA GLY A 48 0.02 2.90 -0.56
C GLY A 48 -1.12 3.89 -0.51
N ARG A 49 -1.16 4.70 0.56
CA ARG A 49 -2.02 5.88 0.55
C ARG A 49 -1.64 6.72 -0.67
N PRO A 50 -2.56 7.05 -1.58
CA PRO A 50 -2.24 7.89 -2.72
C PRO A 50 -1.84 9.27 -2.18
N SER A 51 -0.57 9.64 -2.35
CA SER A 51 -0.03 10.93 -1.90
C SER A 51 0.53 11.78 -3.05
N THR A 52 0.48 11.31 -4.29
CA THR A 52 1.23 11.92 -5.39
C THR A 52 0.78 13.37 -5.68
N LYS A 53 -0.54 13.64 -5.67
CA LYS A 53 -1.05 15.00 -5.96
C LYS A 53 -0.81 16.00 -4.82
N ASP A 54 -0.91 15.55 -3.58
CA ASP A 54 -0.75 16.41 -2.40
C ASP A 54 0.73 16.77 -2.21
N GLU A 55 1.63 15.82 -2.51
CA GLU A 55 3.07 15.93 -2.30
C GLU A 55 3.73 16.91 -3.30
N ASP A 56 3.34 16.88 -4.58
CA ASP A 56 3.82 17.84 -5.59
C ASP A 56 3.40 19.28 -5.27
N GLN A 57 2.17 19.47 -4.77
CA GLN A 57 1.65 20.79 -4.39
C GLN A 57 2.35 21.35 -3.14
N ILE A 58 2.62 20.51 -2.15
CA ILE A 58 3.37 20.90 -0.96
C ILE A 58 4.81 21.26 -1.34
N LYS A 59 5.45 20.45 -2.19
CA LYS A 59 6.82 20.66 -2.66
C LYS A 59 6.97 22.00 -3.39
N THR A 60 6.10 22.27 -4.37
CA THR A 60 6.14 23.53 -5.13
C THR A 60 5.97 24.77 -4.25
N LEU A 61 5.11 24.73 -3.22
CA LEU A 61 4.94 25.85 -2.30
C LEU A 61 6.16 26.07 -1.38
N ILE A 62 6.82 25.00 -0.94
CA ILE A 62 8.05 25.07 -0.13
C ILE A 62 9.20 25.62 -0.97
N GLU A 63 9.36 25.15 -2.21
CA GLU A 63 10.39 25.64 -3.15
C GLU A 63 10.21 27.12 -3.48
N ASN A 64 8.96 27.57 -3.66
CA ASN A 64 8.65 28.97 -3.91
C ASN A 64 8.93 29.87 -2.69
N ASN A 65 8.68 29.39 -1.47
CA ASN A 65 9.01 30.13 -0.26
C ASN A 65 9.23 29.20 0.95
N PRO A 66 10.49 28.93 1.32
CA PRO A 66 10.81 28.02 2.41
C PRO A 66 10.46 28.56 3.80
N ARG A 67 10.02 29.82 3.92
CA ARG A 67 9.58 30.42 5.19
C ARG A 67 8.11 30.15 5.52
N TYR A 68 7.38 29.41 4.68
CA TYR A 68 6.01 29.05 5.01
C TYR A 68 5.94 28.10 6.19
N THR A 69 5.07 28.43 7.15
CA THR A 69 4.78 27.56 8.28
C THR A 69 3.78 26.48 7.86
N THR A 70 3.82 25.33 8.55
CA THR A 70 2.86 24.21 8.36
C THR A 70 1.40 24.69 8.41
N ARG A 71 1.09 25.65 9.29
CA ARG A 71 -0.24 26.24 9.40
C ARG A 71 -0.64 27.01 8.14
N LYS A 72 0.28 27.81 7.59
CA LYS A 72 0.00 28.63 6.40
C LYS A 72 -0.19 27.76 5.15
N LEU A 73 0.59 26.69 5.03
CA LEU A 73 0.42 25.72 3.94
C LEU A 73 -0.89 24.94 4.05
N ALA A 74 -1.29 24.54 5.26
CA ALA A 74 -2.58 23.90 5.49
C ALA A 74 -3.75 24.80 5.07
N GLU A 75 -3.67 26.10 5.37
CA GLU A 75 -4.67 27.10 4.96
C GLU A 75 -4.67 27.31 3.42
N MET A 76 -3.49 27.36 2.78
CA MET A 76 -3.37 27.53 1.31
C MET A 76 -3.88 26.34 0.52
N LEU A 77 -3.58 25.12 0.98
CA LEU A 77 -3.91 23.88 0.29
C LEU A 77 -5.27 23.29 0.73
N ASN A 78 -5.93 23.91 1.71
CA ASN A 78 -7.13 23.39 2.35
C ASN A 78 -6.94 21.94 2.86
N MET A 79 -5.75 21.65 3.41
CA MET A 79 -5.36 20.35 3.92
C MET A 79 -5.28 20.35 5.44
N SER A 80 -5.35 19.16 6.04
CA SER A 80 -5.13 19.05 7.48
C SER A 80 -3.67 19.40 7.84
N LYS A 81 -3.46 20.08 8.98
CA LYS A 81 -2.10 20.36 9.49
C LYS A 81 -1.28 19.08 9.67
N SER A 82 -1.94 17.98 10.02
CA SER A 82 -1.33 16.65 10.14
C SER A 82 -0.79 16.13 8.80
N THR A 83 -1.51 16.35 7.70
CA THR A 83 -1.05 15.97 6.35
C THR A 83 0.22 16.74 6.01
N ILE A 84 0.21 18.07 6.16
CA ILE A 84 1.39 18.90 5.89
C ILE A 84 2.55 18.50 6.81
N HIS A 85 2.32 18.32 8.11
CA HIS A 85 3.36 17.94 9.06
C HIS A 85 4.00 16.58 8.73
N GLU A 86 3.23 15.60 8.27
CA GLU A 86 3.77 14.31 7.85
C GLU A 86 4.78 14.46 6.71
N HIS A 87 4.51 15.37 5.76
CA HIS A 87 5.43 15.71 4.67
C HIS A 87 6.66 16.53 5.09
N PHE A 88 6.62 17.23 6.23
CA PHE A 88 7.81 17.92 6.77
C PHE A 88 8.69 17.00 7.63
N VAL A 89 8.11 16.04 8.34
CA VAL A 89 8.84 15.12 9.24
C VAL A 89 9.51 13.98 8.49
N LYS A 90 8.91 13.53 7.38
CA LYS A 90 9.57 12.63 6.43
C LYS A 90 10.08 13.50 5.28
N PRO A 91 11.34 13.99 5.33
CA PRO A 91 11.91 14.62 4.15
C PRO A 91 11.90 13.59 3.01
N PHE A 92 11.54 14.09 1.83
CA PHE A 92 11.43 13.35 0.57
C PHE A 92 12.61 12.40 0.31
#